data_AF-X0U7Y2-F1
#
_entry.id   AF-X0U7Y2-F1
#
_cell.length_a   1.000
_cell.length_b   1.000
_cell.length_c   1.000
_cell.angle_alpha   90.00
_cell.angle_beta   90.00
_cell.angle_gamma   90.00
#
_symmetry.space_group_name_H-M   'P 1'
#
loop_
_entity.id
_entity.type
_entity.pdbx_description
1 polymer ?
#
loop_
_entity_poly.entity_id
_entity_poly.type
_entity_poly.pdbx_seq_one_letter_code
_entity_poly.pdbx_strand_id
1 'polypeptide(L)'
;LRIVSGGTDNHLLLVDLRGQGVTGKQAEEALEAVGIIVNRNAIPFDSRPPQVTSGIRLGTPAVTSRGFGPDEMKRIAQLIIKAIANIGNEQKYREVRQEVAGITSRFPVPGLDA
;
A
#
# COMPACT_ATOMS: atom_id res chain seq x y z
N LEU A 1 0.13 -11.88 -4.29
CA LEU A 1 -0.39 -11.39 -3.00
C LEU A 1 -1.67 -12.12 -2.66
N ARG A 2 -1.90 -12.51 -1.40
CA ARG A 2 -3.15 -13.16 -0.97
C ARG A 2 -3.95 -12.20 -0.10
N ILE A 3 -5.25 -12.07 -0.37
CA ILE A 3 -6.17 -11.37 0.54
C ILE A 3 -6.59 -12.34 1.64
N VAL A 4 -6.44 -11.96 2.90
CA VAL A 4 -6.56 -12.88 4.04
C VAL A 4 -7.90 -13.62 4.06
N SER A 5 -9.00 -12.91 3.79
CA SER A 5 -10.38 -13.39 3.73
C SER A 5 -10.89 -13.65 2.31
N GLY A 6 -10.06 -13.50 1.28
CA GLY A 6 -10.49 -13.57 -0.14
C GLY A 6 -11.19 -12.30 -0.66
N GLY A 7 -11.54 -11.35 0.22
CA GLY A 7 -12.20 -10.09 -0.13
C GLY A 7 -12.38 -9.18 1.09
N THR A 8 -13.25 -8.19 0.96
CA THR A 8 -13.68 -7.31 2.05
C THR A 8 -15.10 -6.81 1.83
N ASP A 9 -15.86 -6.66 2.91
CA ASP A 9 -17.20 -6.06 2.94
C ASP A 9 -17.20 -4.66 3.58
N ASN A 10 -16.01 -4.11 3.83
CA ASN A 10 -15.85 -2.80 4.43
C ASN A 10 -14.70 -2.00 3.78
N HIS A 11 -14.24 -0.96 4.47
CA HIS A 11 -13.30 0.01 3.95
C HIS A 11 -11.82 -0.42 4.02
N LEU A 12 -11.50 -1.61 4.56
CA LEU A 12 -10.14 -2.08 4.72
C LEU A 12 -9.95 -3.52 4.24
N LEU A 13 -8.70 -3.89 3.96
CA LEU A 13 -8.31 -5.25 3.64
C LEU A 13 -6.94 -5.59 4.23
N LEU A 14 -6.76 -6.87 4.55
CA LEU A 14 -5.48 -7.43 4.99
C LEU A 14 -4.83 -8.22 3.86
N VAL A 15 -3.58 -7.89 3.58
CA VAL A 15 -2.77 -8.53 2.55
C VAL A 15 -1.71 -9.40 3.20
N ASP A 16 -1.68 -10.67 2.83
CA ASP A 16 -0.66 -11.63 3.22
C ASP A 16 0.49 -11.61 2.21
N LEU A 17 1.69 -11.29 2.72
CA LEU A 17 2.91 -11.08 1.96
C LEU A 17 3.81 -12.31 1.89
N ARG A 18 3.48 -13.40 2.60
CA ARG A 18 4.36 -14.60 2.67
C ARG A 18 4.68 -15.17 1.30
N GLY A 19 3.68 -15.17 0.39
CA GLY A 19 3.87 -15.61 -0.99
C GLY A 19 4.76 -14.71 -1.86
N GLN A 20 5.24 -13.58 -1.34
CA GLN A 20 6.24 -12.71 -1.98
C GLN A 20 7.60 -12.78 -1.28
N GLY A 21 7.73 -13.55 -0.20
CA GLY A 21 8.97 -13.66 0.57
C GLY A 21 9.33 -12.42 1.39
N VAL A 22 8.47 -11.39 1.45
CA VAL A 22 8.75 -10.13 2.16
C VAL A 22 8.05 -10.06 3.52
N THR A 23 8.57 -9.24 4.43
CA THR A 23 7.95 -8.91 5.73
C THR A 23 6.98 -7.75 5.63
N GLY A 24 6.06 -7.64 6.59
CA GLY A 24 5.20 -6.46 6.71
C GLY A 24 6.02 -5.20 6.91
N LYS A 25 7.05 -5.26 7.76
CA LYS A 25 8.02 -4.17 7.95
C LYS A 25 8.72 -3.76 6.66
N GLN A 26 9.29 -4.71 5.90
CA GLN A 26 9.95 -4.38 4.62
C GLN A 26 8.98 -3.76 3.61
N ALA A 27 7.74 -4.28 3.52
CA ALA A 27 6.75 -3.72 2.61
C ALA A 27 6.31 -2.32 3.03
N GLU A 28 6.11 -2.08 4.32
CA GLU A 28 5.78 -0.76 4.86
C GLU A 28 6.89 0.27 4.56
N GLU A 29 8.15 -0.06 4.89
CA GLU A 29 9.32 0.81 4.62
C GLU A 29 9.50 1.09 3.11
N ALA A 30 9.31 0.07 2.27
CA ALA A 30 9.40 0.21 0.82
C ALA A 30 8.31 1.11 0.24
N LEU A 31 7.08 0.97 0.72
CA LEU A 31 5.94 1.78 0.28
C LEU A 31 6.06 3.22 0.78
N GLU A 32 6.53 3.42 2.02
CA GLU A 32 6.81 4.74 2.58
C GLU A 32 7.85 5.49 1.74
N ALA A 33 8.93 4.81 1.33
CA ALA A 33 9.99 5.40 0.50
C ALA A 33 9.50 5.97 -0.84
N VAL A 34 8.38 5.46 -1.36
CA VAL A 34 7.76 5.92 -2.61
C VAL A 34 6.52 6.80 -2.39
N GLY A 35 6.21 7.15 -1.15
CA GLY A 35 5.09 8.03 -0.80
C GLY A 35 3.74 7.33 -0.65
N ILE A 36 3.72 6.01 -0.47
CA ILE A 36 2.50 5.23 -0.18
C ILE A 36 2.53 4.82 1.29
N ILE A 37 1.68 5.44 2.11
CA ILE A 37 1.64 5.17 3.55
C ILE A 37 0.67 4.04 3.84
N VAL A 38 1.18 2.97 4.46
CA VAL A 38 0.41 1.81 4.91
C VAL A 38 0.83 1.44 6.33
N ASN A 39 0.17 0.45 6.92
CA ASN A 39 0.56 -0.09 8.22
C ASN A 39 0.89 -1.59 8.08
N ARG A 40 2.06 -1.99 8.60
CA ARG A 40 2.37 -3.41 8.82
C ARG A 40 1.39 -4.00 9.84
N ASN A 41 0.82 -5.16 9.54
CA ASN A 41 -0.23 -5.76 10.35
C ASN A 41 0.01 -7.27 10.49
N ALA A 42 -0.22 -7.82 11.69
CA ALA A 42 -0.23 -9.26 11.89
C ALA A 42 -1.42 -9.89 11.12
N ILE A 43 -1.26 -11.13 10.69
CA ILE A 43 -2.30 -11.90 10.00
C ILE A 43 -2.64 -13.17 10.80
N PRO A 44 -3.74 -13.88 10.49
CA PRO A 44 -4.01 -15.16 11.15
C PRO A 44 -2.85 -16.13 11.01
N PHE A 45 -2.44 -16.73 12.13
CA PHE A 45 -1.30 -17.65 12.22
C PHE A 45 0.02 -17.03 11.75
N ASP A 46 0.24 -15.75 12.06
CA ASP A 46 1.52 -15.08 11.77
C ASP A 46 2.65 -15.70 12.59
N SER A 47 3.67 -16.22 11.91
CA SER A 47 4.85 -16.79 12.54
C SER A 47 5.91 -15.74 12.88
N ARG A 48 5.73 -14.48 12.46
CA ARG A 48 6.66 -13.38 12.68
C ARG A 48 6.25 -12.55 13.90
N PRO A 49 7.22 -11.92 14.59
CA PRO A 49 6.92 -11.11 15.77
C PRO A 49 6.10 -9.85 15.41
N PRO A 50 5.35 -9.27 16.37
CA PRO A 50 4.49 -8.10 16.14
C PRO A 50 5.20 -6.87 15.54
N GLN A 51 6.52 -6.73 15.76
CA GLN A 51 7.30 -5.63 15.20
C GLN A 51 7.62 -5.81 13.71
N VAL A 52 7.53 -7.02 13.16
CA VAL A 52 7.94 -7.36 11.79
C VAL A 52 6.75 -7.74 10.91
N THR A 53 5.87 -8.61 11.43
CA THR A 53 4.64 -9.13 10.80
C THR A 53 4.82 -9.76 9.41
N SER A 54 3.76 -10.43 8.94
CA SER A 54 3.69 -11.06 7.60
C SER A 54 2.69 -10.39 6.66
N GLY A 55 2.08 -9.28 7.06
CA GLY A 55 1.08 -8.60 6.24
C GLY A 55 1.08 -7.09 6.38
N ILE A 56 0.25 -6.45 5.55
CA ILE A 56 -0.06 -5.03 5.59
C ILE A 56 -1.57 -4.83 5.57
N ARG A 57 -2.02 -3.72 6.17
CA ARG A 57 -3.41 -3.27 6.15
C ARG A 57 -3.55 -2.09 5.21
N LEU A 58 -4.51 -2.19 4.29
CA LEU A 58 -4.87 -1.13 3.35
C LEU A 58 -6.28 -0.64 3.67
N GLY A 59 -6.53 0.64 3.47
CA GLY A 59 -7.86 1.23 3.61
C GLY A 59 -8.10 2.30 2.56
N THR A 60 -9.35 2.45 2.14
CA THR A 60 -9.79 3.42 1.12
C THR A 60 -10.18 4.82 1.62
N PRO A 61 -10.61 5.06 2.88
CA PRO A 61 -11.24 6.33 3.26
C PRO A 61 -10.43 7.59 2.95
N ALA A 62 -9.13 7.57 3.22
CA ALA A 62 -8.28 8.75 3.04
C ALA A 62 -8.21 9.22 1.58
N VAL A 63 -8.09 8.28 0.64
CA VAL A 63 -8.00 8.59 -0.79
C VAL A 63 -9.39 8.86 -1.39
N THR A 64 -10.44 8.16 -0.95
CA THR A 64 -11.80 8.43 -1.41
C THR A 64 -12.30 9.81 -0.97
N SER A 65 -11.92 10.28 0.22
CA SER A 65 -12.23 11.65 0.67
C SER A 65 -11.55 12.74 -0.16
N ARG A 66 -10.48 12.39 -0.89
CA ARG A 66 -9.83 13.28 -1.87
C ARG A 66 -10.49 13.23 -3.27
N GLY A 67 -11.45 12.34 -3.48
CA GLY A 67 -12.13 12.15 -4.76
C GLY A 67 -11.60 11.00 -5.63
N PHE A 68 -10.73 10.13 -5.11
CA PHE A 68 -10.21 8.99 -5.89
C PHE A 68 -11.32 7.98 -6.18
N GLY A 69 -11.41 7.55 -7.44
CA GLY A 69 -12.36 6.56 -7.91
C GLY A 69 -11.77 5.17 -8.14
N PRO A 70 -12.55 4.23 -8.70
CA PRO A 70 -12.10 2.86 -8.95
C PRO A 70 -10.87 2.74 -9.85
N ASP A 71 -10.70 3.61 -10.84
CA ASP A 71 -9.56 3.56 -11.74
C ASP A 71 -8.27 4.04 -11.07
N GLU A 72 -8.35 5.06 -10.23
CA GLU A 72 -7.24 5.43 -9.36
C GLU A 72 -6.89 4.31 -8.37
N MET A 73 -7.88 3.59 -7.82
CA MET A 73 -7.60 2.43 -6.94
C MET A 73 -6.85 1.31 -7.65
N LYS A 74 -7.23 0.99 -8.90
CA LYS A 74 -6.48 0.03 -9.73
C LYS A 74 -5.03 0.48 -9.91
N ARG A 75 -4.83 1.78 -10.14
CA ARG A 75 -3.49 2.35 -10.30
C ARG A 75 -2.68 2.27 -9.00
N ILE A 76 -3.26 2.63 -7.86
CA ILE A 76 -2.63 2.50 -6.55
C ILE A 76 -2.21 1.05 -6.30
N ALA A 77 -3.08 0.07 -6.59
CA ALA A 77 -2.76 -1.35 -6.43
C ALA A 77 -1.55 -1.79 -7.30
N GLN A 78 -1.48 -1.32 -8.54
CA GLN A 78 -0.31 -1.58 -9.41
C GLN A 78 0.98 -0.98 -8.84
N LEU A 79 0.92 0.25 -8.30
CA LEU A 79 2.07 0.92 -7.71
C LEU A 79 2.56 0.20 -6.44
N ILE A 80 1.63 -0.27 -5.59
CA ILE A 80 1.95 -1.09 -4.42
C ILE A 80 2.70 -2.36 -4.83
N ILE A 81 2.18 -3.08 -5.82
CA ILE A 81 2.82 -4.31 -6.32
C ILE A 81 4.20 -3.99 -6.90
N LYS A 82 4.32 -2.92 -7.70
CA LYS A 82 5.59 -2.50 -8.31
C LYS A 82 6.64 -2.18 -7.25
N ALA A 83 6.29 -1.46 -6.18
CA ALA A 83 7.21 -1.16 -5.09
C ALA A 83 7.65 -2.42 -4.34
N ILE A 84 6.70 -3.29 -3.94
CA ILE A 84 6.99 -4.52 -3.19
C ILE A 84 7.84 -5.50 -4.02
N ALA A 85 7.60 -5.61 -5.32
CA ALA A 85 8.38 -6.50 -6.19
C ALA A 85 9.82 -6.01 -6.45
N ASN A 86 10.12 -4.74 -6.13
CA ASN A 86 11.39 -4.09 -6.43
C ASN A 86 12.03 -3.48 -5.18
N ILE A 87 11.86 -4.11 -4.02
CA ILE A 87 12.47 -3.62 -2.76
C ILE A 87 13.98 -3.48 -2.92
N GLY A 88 14.51 -2.31 -2.57
CA GLY A 88 15.93 -1.97 -2.70
C GLY A 88 16.37 -1.52 -4.10
N ASN A 89 15.45 -1.42 -5.07
CA ASN A 89 15.74 -0.87 -6.40
C ASN A 89 15.40 0.62 -6.47
N GLU A 90 16.41 1.46 -6.24
CA GLU A 90 16.30 2.92 -6.23
C GLU A 90 15.72 3.50 -7.54
N GLN A 91 16.05 2.91 -8.69
CA GLN A 91 15.51 3.38 -9.96
C GLN A 91 14.00 3.15 -10.03
N LYS A 92 13.53 1.97 -9.59
CA LYS A 92 12.09 1.67 -9.54
C LYS A 92 11.36 2.47 -8.49
N TYR A 93 12.00 2.76 -7.37
CA TYR A 93 11.42 3.65 -6.36
C TYR A 93 11.21 5.07 -6.89
N ARG A 94 12.19 5.63 -7.63
CA ARG A 94 12.03 6.93 -8.28
C ARG A 94 10.86 6.95 -9.27
N GLU A 95 10.74 5.92 -10.12
CA GLU A 95 9.61 5.79 -11.05
C GLU A 95 8.27 5.76 -10.30
N VAL A 96 8.13 4.89 -9.29
CA VAL A 96 6.89 4.77 -8.52
C VAL A 96 6.56 6.09 -7.81
N ARG A 97 7.56 6.74 -7.20
CA ARG A 97 7.37 8.02 -6.51
C ARG A 97 6.88 9.12 -7.46
N GLN A 98 7.41 9.18 -8.68
CA GLN A 98 6.93 10.11 -9.70
C GLN A 98 5.47 9.81 -10.09
N GLU A 99 5.11 8.54 -10.26
CA GLU A 99 3.74 8.13 -10.57
C GLU A 99 2.77 8.44 -9.41
N VAL A 100 3.20 8.24 -8.15
CA VAL A 100 2.45 8.60 -6.94
C VAL A 100 2.22 10.11 -6.86
N ALA A 101 3.26 10.92 -7.07
CA ALA A 101 3.12 12.37 -7.12
C ALA A 101 2.17 12.83 -8.24
N GLY A 102 2.30 12.22 -9.43
CA GLY A 102 1.44 12.50 -10.57
C GLY A 102 -0.04 12.24 -10.28
N ILE A 103 -0.40 11.06 -9.75
CA ILE A 103 -1.81 10.75 -9.45
C ILE A 103 -2.35 11.60 -8.30
N THR A 104 -1.55 11.84 -7.25
CA THR A 104 -2.00 12.59 -6.07
C THR A 104 -2.13 14.08 -6.33
N SER A 105 -1.36 14.67 -7.25
CA SER A 105 -1.48 16.09 -7.61
C SER A 105 -2.78 16.44 -8.35
N ARG A 106 -3.51 15.45 -8.88
CA ARG A 106 -4.78 15.64 -9.59
C ARG A 106 -5.97 15.90 -8.67
N PHE A 107 -5.79 15.77 -7.35
CA PHE A 107 -6.86 15.81 -6.36
C PHE A 107 -6.52 16.76 -5.22
N PRO A 108 -7.48 17.56 -4.73
CA PRO A 108 -7.24 18.46 -3.61
C PRO A 108 -6.90 17.69 -2.32
N VAL A 109 -6.30 18.40 -1.38
CA VAL A 109 -6.03 17.96 -0.03
C VAL A 109 -7.07 18.60 0.90
N PRO A 110 -8.04 17.81 1.42
CA PRO A 110 -9.07 18.31 2.31
C PRO A 110 -8.49 19.06 3.50
N GLY A 111 -8.98 20.29 3.73
CA GLY A 111 -8.55 21.15 4.82
C GLY A 111 -7.29 21.98 4.54
N LEU A 112 -6.64 21.81 3.38
CA LEU A 112 -5.54 22.67 2.92
C LEU A 112 -5.88 23.38 1.62
N ASP A 113 -6.40 22.65 0.64
CA ASP A 113 -6.82 23.18 -0.64
C ASP A 113 -8.28 23.64 -0.52
N ALA A 114 -8.54 24.90 -0.90
CA ALA A 114 -9.85 25.56 -0.85
C ALA A 114 -10.71 25.24 -2.08
#